data_AF-A0AAE0LI33-F1
#
_entry.id   AF-A0AAE0LI33-F1
#
_cell.length_a   1.000
_cell.length_b   1.000
_cell.length_c   1.000
_cell.angle_alpha   90.00
_cell.angle_beta   90.00
_cell.angle_gamma   90.00
#
_symmetry.space_group_name_H-M   'P 1'
#
loop_
_entity.id
_entity.type
_entity.pdbx_description
1 polymer ?
#
loop_
_entity_poly.entity_id
_entity_poly.type
_entity_poly.pdbx_seq_one_letter_code
_entity_poly.pdbx_strand_id
1 'polypeptide(L)' 'VCGAGRHIVSGDDLRHHCAEGGGLARFKLPRYIKLVHEPLPATSTGKVVKSKVKDILLTQSKNKIAKL' A
#
# COMPACT_ATOMS: atom_id res chain seq x y z
N VAL A 1 15.43 -3.05 24.60
CA VAL A 1 15.24 -4.44 24.12
C VAL A 1 14.86 -4.40 22.65
N CYS A 2 15.84 -4.39 21.74
CA CYS A 2 15.57 -4.34 20.29
C CYS A 2 15.93 -5.69 19.69
N GLY A 3 14.96 -6.60 19.71
CA GLY A 3 15.04 -7.90 19.05
C GLY A 3 13.72 -8.16 18.36
N ALA A 4 13.47 -7.51 17.24
CA ALA A 4 12.39 -7.91 16.35
C ALA A 4 13.03 -8.72 15.21
N GLY A 5 12.88 -10.04 15.29
CA GLY A 5 13.17 -10.91 14.15
C GLY A 5 12.32 -10.54 12.94
N ARG A 6 12.65 -11.08 11.77
CA ARG A 6 11.81 -10.90 10.57
C ARG A 6 10.41 -11.45 10.85
N HIS A 7 9.42 -10.57 10.88
CA HIS A 7 8.00 -10.91 11.01
C HIS A 7 7.29 -10.70 9.67
N ILE A 8 6.47 -11.67 9.26
CA ILE A 8 5.66 -11.55 8.04
C ILE A 8 4.48 -10.63 8.36
N VAL A 9 4.35 -9.53 7.62
CA VAL A 9 3.27 -8.56 7.81
C VAL A 9 2.17 -8.82 6.79
N SER A 10 0.96 -9.11 7.29
CA SER A 10 -0.25 -9.29 6.49
C SER A 10 -1.00 -7.97 6.27
N GLY A 11 -2.01 -8.01 5.41
CA GLY A 11 -2.90 -6.86 5.21
C GLY A 11 -3.75 -6.53 6.44
N ASP A 12 -4.08 -7.52 7.27
CA ASP A 12 -4.83 -7.31 8.52
C ASP A 12 -3.96 -6.64 9.58
N ASP A 13 -2.69 -7.01 9.66
CA ASP A 13 -1.73 -6.35 10.57
C ASP A 13 -1.61 -4.86 10.25
N LEU A 14 -1.56 -4.50 8.96
CA LEU A 14 -1.51 -3.10 8.53
C LEU A 14 -2.81 -2.35 8.84
N ARG A 15 -3.97 -2.98 8.65
CA ARG A 15 -5.27 -2.37 9.02
C ARG A 15 -5.38 -2.15 10.52
N HIS A 16 -5.00 -3.15 11.31
CA HIS A 16 -4.99 -3.07 12.77
C HIS A 16 -4.03 -1.97 13.24
N HIS A 17 -2.83 -1.91 12.67
CA HIS A 17 -1.87 -0.84 12.96
C HIS A 17 -2.45 0.54 12.66
N CYS A 18 -3.12 0.72 11.51
CA CYS A 18 -3.78 1.98 11.18
C CYS A 18 -4.90 2.38 12.16
N ALA A 19 -5.66 1.41 12.65
CA ALA A 19 -6.78 1.66 13.56
C ALA A 19 -6.29 1.93 14.99
N GLU A 20 -5.55 0.97 15.57
CA GLU A 20 -5.17 0.99 16.99
C GLU A 20 -3.84 1.72 17.20
N GLY A 21 -2.83 1.44 16.36
CA GLY A 21 -1.51 2.06 16.48
C GLY A 21 -1.45 3.50 15.97
N GLY A 22 -2.23 3.80 14.92
CA GLY A 22 -2.27 5.10 14.25
C GLY A 22 -3.47 5.97 14.60
N GLY A 23 -4.47 5.43 15.30
CA GLY A 23 -5.66 6.17 15.73
C GLY A 23 -6.51 6.72 14.58
N LEU A 24 -6.45 6.11 13.39
CA LEU A 24 -7.21 6.60 12.24
C LEU A 24 -8.70 6.35 12.44
N ALA A 25 -9.52 7.37 12.16
CA ALA A 25 -10.96 7.24 12.10
C ALA A 25 -11.37 6.17 11.07
N ARG A 26 -12.46 5.43 11.35
CA ARG A 26 -12.90 4.26 10.57
C ARG A 26 -12.96 4.50 9.05
N PHE A 27 -13.42 5.67 8.61
CA PHE A 27 -13.54 6.00 7.18
C PHE A 27 -12.21 6.25 6.47
N LYS A 28 -11.10 6.39 7.21
CA LYS A 28 -9.74 6.51 6.67
C LYS A 28 -9.02 5.17 6.60
N LEU A 29 -9.59 4.10 7.15
CA LEU A 29 -8.96 2.78 7.14
C LEU A 29 -8.85 2.25 5.70
N PRO A 30 -7.68 1.73 5.29
CA PRO A 30 -7.48 1.25 3.94
C PRO A 30 -8.29 -0.02 3.69
N ARG A 31 -9.17 0.02 2.68
CA ARG A 31 -9.93 -1.15 2.23
C ARG A 31 -9.10 -2.12 1.38
N TYR A 32 -8.16 -1.58 0.62
CA TYR A 32 -7.25 -2.33 -0.23
C TYR A 32 -5.82 -1.91 0.02
N ILE A 33 -4.94 -2.89 0.15
CA ILE A 33 -3.51 -2.69 0.32
C ILE A 33 -2.82 -3.47 -0.79
N LYS A 34 -1.90 -2.81 -1.48
CA LYS A 34 -1.12 -3.42 -2.55
C LYS A 34 0.35 -3.19 -2.29
N LEU A 35 1.11 -4.28 -2.30
CA LEU A 35 2.56 -4.23 -2.30
C LEU A 35 3.04 -4.09 -3.75
N VAL A 36 4.00 -3.20 -3.93
CA VAL A 36 4.71 -2.99 -5.20
C VAL A 36 6.18 -3.30 -4.95
N HIS A 37 6.78 -4.10 -5.82
CA HIS A 37 8.20 -4.46 -5.72
C HIS A 37 9.10 -3.36 -6.28
N GLU A 38 8.59 -2.60 -7.25
CA GLU A 38 9.30 -1.47 -7.84
C GLU A 38 9.07 -0.18 -7.04
N PRO A 39 10.05 0.75 -7.04
CA PRO A 39 9.89 2.06 -6.46
C PRO A 39 8.67 2.81 -7.02
N LEU A 40 8.03 3.62 -6.18
CA LEU A 40 6.95 4.48 -6.65
C LEU A 40 7.48 5.53 -7.64
N PRO A 41 6.72 5.86 -8.70
CA PRO A 41 7.11 6.88 -9.65
C PRO A 41 7.34 8.21 -8.94
N ALA A 42 8.50 8.82 -9.17
CA ALA A 42 8.90 10.06 -8.54
C ALA A 42 9.37 11.11 -9.57
N THR A 43 9.35 12.38 -9.18
CA THR A 43 9.97 13.48 -9.94
C THR A 43 11.49 13.38 -9.88
N SER A 44 12.20 14.19 -10.67
CA SER A 44 13.66 14.35 -10.59
C SER A 44 14.15 14.76 -9.19
N THR A 45 13.27 15.33 -8.37
CA THR A 45 13.52 15.72 -6.97
C THR A 45 13.02 14.70 -5.95
N GLY A 46 12.57 13.52 -6.39
CA GLY A 46 12.14 12.42 -5.50
C GLY A 46 10.70 12.52 -4.97
N LYS A 47 9.89 13.49 -5.41
CA LYS A 47 8.49 13.59 -4.98
C LYS A 47 7.65 12.53 -5.67
N VAL A 48 6.87 11.76 -4.91
CA VAL A 48 5.96 10.74 -5.46
C VAL A 48 4.89 11.39 -6.35
N VAL A 49 4.77 10.89 -7.58
CA VAL A 49 3.82 11.37 -8.58
C VAL A 49 2.52 10.57 -8.46
N LYS A 50 1.58 11.07 -7.64
CA LYS A 50 0.33 10.37 -7.29
C LYS A 50 -0.54 10.00 -8.49
N SER A 51 -0.55 10.79 -9.57
CA SER A 51 -1.30 10.47 -10.79
C SER A 51 -0.78 9.19 -11.45
N LYS A 52 0.54 9.06 -11.61
CA LYS A 52 1.17 7.83 -12.13
C LYS A 52 0.93 6.63 -11.22
N VAL A 53 0.97 6.82 -9.90
CA VAL A 53 0.60 5.74 -8.95
C VAL A 53 -0.83 5.27 -9.19
N LYS A 54 -1.78 6.20 -9.37
CA LYS A 54 -3.18 5.87 -9.68
C LYS A 54 -3.28 5.06 -10.97
N ASP A 55 -2.56 5.45 -12.02
CA ASP A 55 -2.59 4.74 -13.31
C ASP A 55 -2.05 3.31 -13.19
N ILE A 56 -0.98 3.11 -12.42
CA ILE A 56 -0.44 1.78 -12.11
C ILE A 56 -1.48 0.92 -11.41
N LEU A 57 -2.15 1.46 -10.38
CA LEU A 57 -3.17 0.73 -9.63
C LEU A 57 -4.38 0.34 -10.49
N LEU A 58 -4.84 1.25 -11.35
CA LEU A 58 -5.98 1.01 -12.26
C LEU A 58 -5.63 0.00 -13.37
N THR A 59 -4.44 0.12 -13.97
CA THR A 59 -4.00 -0.77 -15.06
C THR A 59 -3.81 -2.19 -14.57
N GLN A 60 -3.17 -2.36 -13.41
CA GLN A 60 -2.98 -3.69 -12.83
C GLN A 60 -4.29 -4.33 -12.33
N SER A 61 -5.32 -3.53 -12.06
CA SER A 61 -6.66 -4.06 -11.73
C SER A 61 -7.37 -4.60 -12.97
N LYS A 62 -7.22 -3.95 -14.13
CA LYS A 62 -7.79 -4.41 -15.41
C LYS A 62 -7.16 -5.71 -15.90
N ASN A 63 -5.83 -5.87 -15.74
CA ASN A 63 -5.13 -7.09 -16.14
C ASN A 63 -5.51 -8.34 -15.33
N LYS A 64 -6.15 -8.18 -14.16
CA LYS A 64 -6.71 -9.29 -13.37
C LYS A 64 -8.08 -9.75 -13.87
N ILE A 65 -8.80 -8.90 -14.60
CA ILE A 65 -10.14 -9.20 -15.15
C ILE A 65 -10.02 -9.79 -16.57
N ALA A 66 -9.01 -9.38 -17.34
CA ALA A 66 -8.76 -9.88 -18.69
C ALA A 66 -8.00 -11.23 -18.75
N LYS A 67 -7.73 -11.85 -17.60
CA LYS A 67 -7.19 -13.22 -17.47
C LYS A 67 -8.18 -14.07 -16.67
N LEU A 68 -9.36 -14.30 -17.25
CA LEU A 68 -10.31 -15.35 -16.89
C LEU A 68 -10.88 -15.92 -18.18
#